data_AF-A0A0M3U9I5-F1
#
_entry.id   AF-A0A0M3U9I5-F1
#
_cell.length_a   1.000
_cell.length_b   1.000
_cell.length_c   1.000
_cell.angle_alpha   90.00
_cell.angle_beta   90.00
_cell.angle_gamma   90.00
#
_symmetry.space_group_name_H-M   'P 1'
#
loop_
_entity.id
_entity.type
_entity.pdbx_description
1 polymer ?
#
loop_
_entity_poly.entity_id
_entity_poly.type
_entity_poly.pdbx_seq_one_letter_code
_entity_poly.pdbx_strand_id
1 'polypeptide(L)'
;MQPCPRPTTSLLRAATLLVAALLLAGCSADRPAASSAQDTEPWPGQTASERVGAPGLEALRTKFRFYAQDPCWSSDPATVFPRCGRFTTEIRNALPQVRQDAPAAAAQADLVGKALDDFAAKGCQADPGTLAEGDAAVCGPAFRAVQETAQGMATAAGAGT
;
A
#
# COMPACT_ATOMS: atom_id res chain seq x y z
N MET A 1 60.36 40.08 -17.44
CA MET A 1 61.46 40.28 -16.48
C MET A 1 60.97 39.81 -15.10
N GLN A 2 61.77 38.98 -14.44
CA GLN A 2 61.59 38.19 -13.20
C GLN A 2 61.22 39.03 -11.93
N PRO A 3 60.80 38.43 -10.77
CA PRO A 3 61.28 37.16 -10.21
C PRO A 3 60.28 36.22 -9.49
N CYS A 4 60.79 35.01 -9.19
CA CYS A 4 60.19 33.94 -8.37
C CYS A 4 59.95 34.36 -6.90
N PRO A 5 59.22 33.55 -6.12
CA PRO A 5 59.97 32.69 -5.19
C PRO A 5 59.45 31.24 -5.08
N ARG A 6 60.40 30.32 -4.93
CA ARG A 6 60.23 29.00 -4.32
C ARG A 6 60.77 29.07 -2.89
N PRO A 7 60.14 28.38 -1.93
CA PRO A 7 60.84 27.79 -0.78
C PRO A 7 60.87 26.26 -0.95
N THR A 8 62.02 25.69 -1.30
CA THR A 8 62.97 24.99 -0.40
C THR A 8 62.41 23.73 0.28
N THR A 9 62.79 22.61 -0.34
CA THR A 9 63.01 21.25 0.18
C THR A 9 63.29 21.15 1.69
N SER A 10 62.54 20.29 2.38
CA SER A 10 63.14 19.32 3.30
C SER A 10 62.58 17.93 3.02
N LEU A 11 63.48 17.11 2.50
CA LEU A 11 63.38 15.66 2.44
C LEU A 11 63.15 15.11 3.86
N LEU A 12 62.30 14.09 4.00
CA LEU A 12 62.73 12.75 4.39
C LEU A 12 61.51 11.85 4.62
N ARG A 13 61.44 10.78 3.80
CA ARG A 13 61.00 9.41 4.14
C ARG A 13 59.52 9.25 4.53
N ALA A 14 58.73 8.33 4.00
CA ALA A 14 58.96 7.08 3.29
C ALA A 14 57.65 6.80 2.53
N ALA A 15 57.72 6.57 1.22
CA ALA A 15 57.69 5.23 0.63
C ALA A 15 56.35 4.51 0.82
N THR A 16 55.90 3.89 -0.28
CA THR A 16 54.82 2.92 -0.43
C THR A 16 53.39 3.49 -0.40
N LEU A 17 52.47 3.17 -1.31
CA LEU A 17 52.43 2.28 -2.48
C LEU A 17 51.07 2.54 -3.19
N LEU A 18 51.00 2.24 -4.48
CA LEU A 18 49.80 1.88 -5.25
C LEU A 18 48.86 2.98 -5.79
N VAL A 19 49.21 3.37 -7.01
CA VAL A 19 48.31 3.65 -8.14
C VAL A 19 47.43 2.43 -8.45
N ALA A 20 46.11 2.61 -8.55
CA ALA A 20 45.18 1.99 -9.50
C ALA A 20 43.74 2.37 -9.07
N ALA A 21 43.10 3.38 -9.65
CA ALA A 21 42.34 3.28 -10.91
C ALA A 21 41.34 2.12 -10.91
N LEU A 22 40.06 2.42 -10.63
CA LEU A 22 38.84 1.83 -11.22
C LEU A 22 37.60 2.30 -10.43
N LEU A 23 37.25 3.58 -10.60
CA LEU A 23 35.90 4.06 -10.32
C LEU A 23 35.08 3.77 -11.57
N LEU A 24 34.27 2.70 -11.55
CA LEU A 24 33.07 2.46 -12.38
C LEU A 24 32.65 0.98 -12.24
N ALA A 25 31.88 0.66 -11.20
CA ALA A 25 30.93 -0.45 -11.20
C ALA A 25 30.07 -0.34 -9.92
N GLY A 26 28.79 -0.02 -10.09
CA GLY A 26 27.81 -0.19 -9.03
C GLY A 26 27.65 -1.68 -8.73
N CYS A 27 27.83 -2.06 -7.47
CA CYS A 27 27.41 -3.33 -6.90
C CYS A 27 27.04 -3.07 -5.44
N SER A 28 25.81 -2.62 -5.18
CA SER A 28 25.22 -2.74 -3.85
C SER A 28 24.87 -4.21 -3.66
N ALA A 29 25.77 -4.94 -2.99
CA ALA A 29 25.58 -6.33 -2.61
C ALA A 29 24.49 -6.48 -1.55
N ASP A 30 23.49 -7.26 -1.91
CA ASP A 30 22.90 -8.37 -1.15
C ASP A 30 22.50 -8.11 0.31
N ARG A 31 21.23 -7.73 0.51
CA ARG A 31 20.45 -8.22 1.66
C ARG A 31 19.65 -9.43 1.21
N PRO A 32 19.68 -10.56 1.92
CA PRO A 32 18.82 -11.68 1.61
C PRO A 32 17.38 -11.25 1.88
N ALA A 33 16.60 -11.09 0.81
CA ALA A 33 15.17 -11.03 0.90
C ALA A 33 14.70 -12.39 1.43
N ALA A 34 14.12 -12.39 2.63
CA ALA A 34 13.34 -13.52 3.11
C ALA A 34 12.15 -13.70 2.16
N SER A 35 12.31 -14.56 1.16
CA SER A 35 11.21 -15.36 0.60
C SER A 35 10.78 -16.33 1.72
N SER A 36 9.50 -16.62 1.99
CA SER A 36 8.42 -16.81 1.04
C SER A 36 7.07 -16.69 1.75
N ALA A 37 6.18 -15.85 1.23
CA ALA A 37 4.75 -16.12 1.16
C ALA A 37 4.20 -15.42 -0.10
N GLN A 38 4.82 -15.70 -1.24
CA GLN A 38 4.13 -15.63 -2.52
C GLN A 38 3.30 -16.90 -2.63
N ASP A 39 1.98 -16.74 -2.56
CA ASP A 39 0.90 -17.63 -3.02
C ASP A 39 -0.37 -16.92 -2.53
N THR A 40 -1.12 -16.15 -3.31
CA THR A 40 -1.62 -16.39 -4.67
C THR A 40 -2.07 -15.02 -5.21
N GLU A 41 -1.64 -14.60 -6.40
CA GLU A 41 -2.23 -13.43 -7.07
C GLU A 41 -3.70 -13.67 -7.41
N PRO A 42 -4.54 -12.61 -7.43
CA PRO A 42 -4.80 -12.00 -8.74
C PRO A 42 -4.82 -10.47 -8.69
N TRP A 43 -3.73 -9.80 -8.32
CA TRP A 43 -3.69 -8.34 -8.48
C TRP A 43 -2.30 -7.85 -8.86
N PRO A 44 -1.98 -7.79 -10.17
CA PRO A 44 -0.74 -7.20 -10.64
C PRO A 44 -0.76 -5.72 -10.30
N GLY A 45 0.08 -5.31 -9.35
CA GLY A 45 0.67 -3.99 -9.10
C GLY A 45 -0.19 -2.71 -9.11
N GLN A 46 -1.46 -2.76 -9.52
CA GLN A 46 -2.34 -1.64 -9.80
C GLN A 46 -3.62 -1.77 -8.99
N THR A 47 -3.93 -0.72 -8.25
CA THR A 47 -5.16 -0.50 -7.48
C THR A 47 -6.38 -0.42 -8.40
N ALA A 48 -7.58 -0.65 -7.85
CA ALA A 48 -8.82 -0.41 -8.60
C ALA A 48 -8.90 1.06 -9.04
N SER A 49 -8.37 1.96 -8.22
CA SER A 49 -8.29 3.40 -8.50
C SER A 49 -7.44 3.72 -9.73
N GLU A 50 -6.31 3.04 -9.93
CA GLU A 50 -5.43 3.21 -11.09
C GLU A 50 -6.02 2.60 -12.38
N ARG A 51 -6.79 1.51 -12.27
CA ARG A 51 -7.34 0.80 -13.44
C ARG A 51 -8.49 1.52 -14.14
N VAL A 52 -9.30 2.27 -13.39
CA VAL A 52 -10.61 2.72 -13.90
C VAL A 52 -10.53 4.10 -14.60
N GLY A 53 -9.52 4.91 -14.32
CA GLY A 53 -9.36 6.22 -14.97
C GLY A 53 -10.38 7.28 -14.49
N ALA A 54 -10.93 8.07 -15.44
CA ALA A 54 -11.67 9.32 -15.21
C ALA A 54 -12.82 9.25 -14.18
N PRO A 55 -13.10 10.33 -13.42
CA PRO A 55 -14.10 10.34 -12.35
C PRO A 55 -15.56 10.21 -12.86
N GLY A 56 -16.48 9.84 -11.96
CA GLY A 56 -17.90 9.67 -12.25
C GLY A 56 -18.50 8.35 -11.74
N LEU A 57 -19.82 8.26 -11.75
CA LEU A 57 -20.58 7.13 -11.19
C LEU A 57 -20.26 5.78 -11.83
N GLU A 58 -20.04 5.72 -13.15
CA GLU A 58 -19.69 4.45 -13.82
C GLU A 58 -18.27 3.98 -13.49
N ALA A 59 -17.33 4.93 -13.33
CA ALA A 59 -16.00 4.62 -12.84
C ALA A 59 -16.08 4.07 -11.41
N LEU A 60 -16.84 4.72 -10.54
CA LEU A 60 -17.07 4.24 -9.18
C LEU A 60 -17.65 2.81 -9.17
N ARG A 61 -18.66 2.52 -9.99
CA ARG A 61 -19.22 1.17 -10.13
C ARG A 61 -18.19 0.15 -10.62
N THR A 62 -17.33 0.54 -11.55
CA THR A 62 -16.22 -0.32 -12.01
C THR A 62 -15.23 -0.61 -10.89
N LYS A 63 -14.90 0.37 -10.04
CA LYS A 63 -14.05 0.14 -8.86
C LYS A 63 -14.68 -0.89 -7.92
N PHE A 64 -15.98 -0.78 -7.65
CA PHE A 64 -16.69 -1.79 -6.84
C PHE A 64 -16.65 -3.19 -7.45
N ARG A 65 -16.80 -3.33 -8.77
CA ARG A 65 -16.62 -4.62 -9.46
C ARG A 65 -15.21 -5.19 -9.30
N PHE A 66 -14.19 -4.33 -9.22
CA PHE A 66 -12.82 -4.76 -8.91
C PHE A 66 -12.65 -5.14 -7.44
N TYR A 67 -13.22 -4.37 -6.50
CA TYR A 67 -13.22 -4.73 -5.08
C TYR A 67 -13.88 -6.09 -4.85
N ALA A 68 -14.98 -6.39 -5.53
CA ALA A 68 -15.69 -7.66 -5.42
C ALA A 68 -14.86 -8.90 -5.82
N GLN A 69 -13.78 -8.70 -6.59
CA GLN A 69 -12.85 -9.76 -6.99
C GLN A 69 -11.67 -9.91 -6.01
N ASP A 70 -11.51 -9.00 -5.05
CA ASP A 70 -10.48 -9.11 -4.01
C ASP A 70 -10.95 -10.14 -2.96
N PRO A 71 -10.11 -11.14 -2.57
CA PRO A 71 -10.47 -12.11 -1.53
C PRO A 71 -10.95 -11.46 -0.22
N CYS A 72 -10.44 -10.27 0.10
CA CYS A 72 -10.84 -9.48 1.27
C CYS A 72 -12.30 -9.01 1.23
N TRP A 73 -12.98 -9.07 0.08
CA TRP A 73 -14.38 -8.65 -0.06
C TRP A 73 -15.38 -9.58 0.63
N SER A 74 -15.12 -10.89 0.63
CA SER A 74 -16.12 -11.90 1.05
C SER A 74 -15.56 -13.15 1.72
N SER A 75 -14.24 -13.36 1.70
CA SER A 75 -13.63 -14.50 2.41
C SER A 75 -13.79 -14.36 3.92
N ASP A 76 -13.62 -15.47 4.64
CA ASP A 76 -13.75 -15.51 6.09
C ASP A 76 -12.90 -14.42 6.78
N PRO A 77 -13.53 -13.43 7.43
CA PRO A 77 -12.84 -12.25 7.93
C PRO A 77 -11.83 -12.57 9.04
N ALA A 78 -12.06 -13.61 9.85
CA ALA A 78 -11.11 -14.01 10.89
C ALA A 78 -9.79 -14.54 10.29
N THR A 79 -9.84 -15.05 9.05
CA THR A 79 -8.70 -15.63 8.35
C THR A 79 -7.99 -14.61 7.46
N VAL A 80 -8.73 -13.74 6.76
CA VAL A 80 -8.14 -12.87 5.72
C VAL A 80 -7.70 -11.50 6.19
N PHE A 81 -8.26 -10.96 7.30
CA PHE A 81 -7.98 -9.59 7.74
C PHE A 81 -6.48 -9.24 7.81
N PRO A 82 -5.53 -10.13 8.20
CA PRO A 82 -4.14 -9.74 8.32
C PRO A 82 -3.52 -9.25 7.01
N ARG A 83 -4.05 -9.70 5.87
CA ARG A 83 -3.51 -9.40 4.53
C ARG A 83 -4.27 -8.27 3.82
N CYS A 84 -5.31 -7.73 4.44
CA CYS A 84 -6.27 -6.86 3.78
C CYS A 84 -5.96 -5.36 3.85
N GLY A 85 -4.75 -4.97 4.27
CA GLY A 85 -4.35 -3.55 4.38
C GLY A 85 -4.52 -2.74 3.09
N ARG A 86 -4.20 -3.34 1.93
CA ARG A 86 -4.47 -2.72 0.62
C ARG A 86 -5.96 -2.50 0.40
N PHE A 87 -6.78 -3.53 0.65
CA PHE A 87 -8.23 -3.48 0.46
C PHE A 87 -8.87 -2.40 1.33
N THR A 88 -8.58 -2.36 2.63
CA THR A 88 -9.13 -1.34 3.54
C THR A 88 -8.70 0.08 3.15
N THR A 89 -7.47 0.24 2.64
CA THR A 89 -6.96 1.52 2.15
C THR A 89 -7.71 1.97 0.90
N GLU A 90 -7.91 1.08 -0.07
CA GLU A 90 -8.67 1.38 -1.30
C GLU A 90 -10.13 1.74 -1.01
N ILE A 91 -10.79 1.01 -0.12
CA ILE A 91 -12.15 1.31 0.30
C ILE A 91 -12.21 2.69 0.98
N ARG A 92 -11.26 3.02 1.86
CA ARG A 92 -11.16 4.34 2.50
C ARG A 92 -10.97 5.46 1.47
N ASN A 93 -10.12 5.23 0.47
CA ASN A 93 -9.83 6.19 -0.61
C ASN A 93 -11.04 6.43 -1.52
N ALA A 94 -11.96 5.46 -1.64
CA ALA A 94 -13.18 5.61 -2.44
C ALA A 94 -14.25 6.48 -1.76
N LEU A 95 -14.22 6.68 -0.43
CA LEU A 95 -15.30 7.36 0.30
C LEU A 95 -15.59 8.79 -0.19
N PRO A 96 -14.59 9.67 -0.45
CA PRO A 96 -14.87 11.00 -1.00
C PRO A 96 -15.55 10.93 -2.37
N GLN A 97 -15.10 10.01 -3.23
CA GLN A 97 -15.70 9.80 -4.54
C GLN A 97 -17.14 9.28 -4.45
N VAL A 98 -17.43 8.37 -3.51
CA VAL A 98 -18.81 7.89 -3.28
C VAL A 98 -19.73 9.06 -2.91
N ARG A 99 -19.31 9.92 -1.97
CA ARG A 99 -20.11 11.09 -1.56
C ARG A 99 -20.36 12.06 -2.71
N GLN A 100 -19.39 12.20 -3.62
CA GLN A 100 -19.47 13.08 -4.77
C GLN A 100 -20.32 12.49 -5.91
N ASP A 101 -20.01 11.27 -6.34
CA ASP A 101 -20.53 10.67 -7.58
C ASP A 101 -21.77 9.80 -7.34
N ALA A 102 -22.00 9.34 -6.11
CA ALA A 102 -23.13 8.52 -5.69
C ALA A 102 -23.76 9.04 -4.38
N PRO A 103 -24.34 10.25 -4.35
CA PRO A 103 -24.83 10.89 -3.12
C PRO A 103 -25.89 10.07 -2.36
N ALA A 104 -26.66 9.21 -3.06
CA ALA A 104 -27.59 8.28 -2.43
C ALA A 104 -26.91 7.22 -1.55
N ALA A 105 -25.61 6.98 -1.73
CA ALA A 105 -24.78 6.06 -0.95
C ALA A 105 -23.93 6.78 0.12
N ALA A 106 -24.08 8.10 0.31
CA ALA A 106 -23.26 8.88 1.23
C ALA A 106 -23.36 8.38 2.69
N ALA A 107 -24.57 8.02 3.14
CA ALA A 107 -24.77 7.47 4.48
C ALA A 107 -24.01 6.14 4.67
N GLN A 108 -23.98 5.29 3.65
CA GLN A 108 -23.22 4.04 3.64
C GLN A 108 -21.71 4.32 3.63
N ALA A 109 -21.25 5.36 2.93
CA ALA A 109 -19.85 5.78 2.99
C ALA A 109 -19.43 6.22 4.40
N ASP A 110 -20.32 6.85 5.16
CA ASP A 110 -20.06 7.22 6.56
C ASP A 110 -20.01 5.98 7.47
N LEU A 111 -20.89 5.00 7.26
CA LEU A 111 -20.86 3.72 7.96
C LEU A 111 -19.57 2.93 7.69
N VAL A 112 -19.11 2.91 6.43
CA VAL A 112 -17.82 2.30 6.06
C VAL A 112 -16.67 3.01 6.74
N GLY A 113 -16.66 4.35 6.73
CA GLY A 113 -15.66 5.14 7.44
C GLY A 113 -15.58 4.78 8.91
N LYS A 114 -16.73 4.71 9.58
CA LYS A 114 -16.83 4.29 10.98
C LYS A 114 -16.33 2.85 11.21
N ALA A 115 -16.71 1.90 10.35
CA ALA A 115 -16.27 0.51 10.48
C ALA A 115 -14.74 0.38 10.34
N LEU A 116 -14.14 1.13 9.41
CA LEU A 116 -12.69 1.18 9.23
C LEU A 116 -11.97 1.85 10.41
N ASP A 117 -12.54 2.91 10.99
CA ASP A 117 -11.99 3.57 12.17
C ASP A 117 -12.05 2.65 13.40
N ASP A 118 -13.18 1.96 13.61
CA ASP A 118 -13.34 0.98 14.69
C ASP A 118 -12.38 -0.22 14.50
N PHE A 119 -12.16 -0.66 13.26
CA PHE A 119 -11.20 -1.71 12.92
C PHE A 119 -9.76 -1.29 13.25
N ALA A 120 -9.37 -0.07 12.88
CA ALA A 120 -8.05 0.49 13.19
C ALA A 120 -7.86 0.72 14.70
N ALA A 121 -8.88 1.25 15.40
CA ALA A 121 -8.83 1.50 16.84
C ALA A 121 -8.65 0.22 17.68
N LYS A 122 -9.07 -0.93 17.14
CA LYS A 122 -8.84 -2.25 17.74
C LYS A 122 -7.45 -2.84 17.45
N GLY A 123 -6.58 -2.11 16.74
CA GLY A 123 -5.24 -2.58 16.37
C GLY A 123 -5.24 -3.62 15.26
N CYS A 124 -6.31 -3.71 14.48
CA CYS A 124 -6.47 -4.75 13.45
C CYS A 124 -5.99 -4.34 12.06
N GLN A 125 -5.71 -3.04 11.86
CA GLN A 125 -5.29 -2.53 10.56
C GLN A 125 -3.80 -2.77 10.31
N ALA A 126 -3.47 -3.15 9.08
CA ALA A 126 -2.11 -3.21 8.57
C ALA A 126 -1.93 -2.19 7.43
N ASP A 127 -0.68 -1.76 7.26
CA ASP A 127 -0.28 -1.01 6.08
C ASP A 127 -0.31 -1.92 4.83
N PRO A 128 -0.55 -1.37 3.62
CA PRO A 128 -0.45 -2.14 2.40
C PRO A 128 0.91 -2.84 2.27
N GLY A 129 0.90 -4.16 2.00
CA GLY A 129 2.12 -4.96 1.86
C GLY A 129 2.69 -5.51 3.18
N THR A 130 2.06 -5.23 4.32
CA THR A 130 2.41 -5.82 5.61
C THR A 130 1.30 -6.76 6.12
N LEU A 131 1.56 -7.44 7.25
CA LEU A 131 0.60 -8.30 7.92
C LEU A 131 0.13 -7.66 9.23
N ALA A 132 -1.17 -7.69 9.51
CA ALA A 132 -1.68 -7.28 10.81
C ALA A 132 -1.37 -8.35 11.87
N GLU A 133 -1.07 -7.91 13.09
CA GLU A 133 -0.76 -8.78 14.23
C GLU A 133 -1.92 -8.92 15.23
N GLY A 134 -3.10 -8.36 14.90
CA GLY A 134 -4.26 -8.32 15.81
C GLY A 134 -4.84 -9.71 16.14
N ASP A 135 -5.53 -9.82 17.27
CA ASP A 135 -6.22 -11.06 17.66
C ASP A 135 -7.41 -11.34 16.74
N ALA A 136 -7.44 -12.52 16.12
CA ALA A 136 -8.52 -12.95 15.22
C ALA A 136 -9.93 -12.91 15.87
N ALA A 137 -10.03 -13.15 17.19
CA ALA A 137 -11.31 -13.07 17.91
C ALA A 137 -11.85 -11.63 17.99
N VAL A 138 -10.97 -10.62 17.93
CA VAL A 138 -11.30 -9.19 17.93
C VAL A 138 -11.44 -8.67 16.50
N CYS A 139 -10.48 -9.05 15.64
CA CYS A 139 -10.31 -8.51 14.30
C CYS A 139 -11.21 -9.17 13.26
N GLY A 140 -11.58 -10.44 13.43
CA GLY A 140 -12.54 -11.10 12.54
C GLY A 140 -13.91 -10.41 12.52
N PRO A 141 -14.57 -10.21 13.67
CA PRO A 141 -15.84 -9.48 13.72
C PRO A 141 -15.72 -8.02 13.26
N ALA A 142 -14.60 -7.34 13.58
CA ALA A 142 -14.38 -5.97 13.15
C ALA A 142 -14.19 -5.86 11.62
N PHE A 143 -13.44 -6.79 11.01
CA PHE A 143 -13.26 -6.84 9.57
C PHE A 143 -14.54 -7.25 8.84
N ARG A 144 -15.37 -8.12 9.45
CA ARG A 144 -16.71 -8.43 8.93
C ARG A 144 -17.57 -7.17 8.77
N ALA A 145 -17.56 -6.29 9.76
CA ALA A 145 -18.29 -5.01 9.67
C ALA A 145 -17.78 -4.13 8.51
N VAL A 146 -16.47 -4.14 8.23
CA VAL A 146 -15.91 -3.46 7.06
C VAL A 146 -16.42 -4.08 5.76
N GLN A 147 -16.42 -5.41 5.64
CA GLN A 147 -16.94 -6.11 4.46
C GLN A 147 -18.42 -5.81 4.21
N GLU A 148 -19.26 -5.96 5.24
CA GLU A 148 -20.71 -5.77 5.14
C GLU A 148 -21.08 -4.32 4.78
N THR A 149 -20.43 -3.34 5.42
CA THR A 149 -20.67 -1.93 5.10
C THR A 149 -20.17 -1.56 3.71
N ALA A 150 -19.03 -2.11 3.26
CA ALA A 150 -18.50 -1.87 1.91
C ALA A 150 -19.42 -2.47 0.83
N GLN A 151 -19.97 -3.66 1.07
CA GLN A 151 -20.97 -4.30 0.19
C GLN A 151 -22.28 -3.49 0.15
N GLY A 152 -22.73 -2.98 1.29
CA GLY A 152 -23.88 -2.08 1.38
C GLY A 152 -23.66 -0.78 0.60
N MET A 153 -22.46 -0.21 0.69
CA MET A 153 -22.06 0.98 -0.08
C MET A 153 -22.04 0.71 -1.59
N ALA A 154 -21.49 -0.43 -2.04
CA ALA A 154 -21.51 -0.82 -3.45
C ALA A 154 -22.93 -0.99 -3.99
N THR A 155 -23.81 -1.63 -3.20
CA THR A 155 -25.23 -1.80 -3.53
C THR A 155 -25.93 -0.44 -3.67
N ALA A 156 -25.71 0.47 -2.71
CA ALA A 156 -26.28 1.81 -2.75
C ALA A 156 -25.76 2.67 -3.92
N ALA A 157 -24.52 2.44 -4.36
CA ALA A 157 -23.96 3.06 -5.56
C ALA A 157 -24.48 2.45 -6.88
N GLY A 158 -25.32 1.41 -6.80
CA GLY A 158 -25.85 0.70 -7.97
C GLY A 158 -24.80 -0.16 -8.67
N ALA A 159 -23.77 -0.61 -7.95
CA ALA A 159 -22.70 -1.46 -8.46
C ALA A 159 -23.01 -2.95 -8.24
N GLY A 160 -24.27 -3.37 -8.42
CA GLY A 160 -24.80 -4.70 -8.05
C GLY A 160 -23.81 -5.85 -8.30
N THR A 161 -23.67 -6.70 -7.29
CA THR A 161 -22.83 -7.91 -7.28
C THR A 161 -23.39 -9.00 -8.18
#